data_AF-M6CNA1-F1
#
_entry.id   AF-M6CNA1-F1
#
_cell.length_a   1.000
_cell.length_b   1.000
_cell.length_c   1.000
_cell.angle_alpha   90.00
_cell.angle_beta   90.00
_cell.angle_gamma   90.00
#
_symmetry.space_group_name_H-M   'P 1'
#
loop_
_entity.id
_entity.type
_entity.pdbx_description
1 polymer ?
#
loop_
_entity_poly.entity_id
_entity_poly.type
_entity_poly.pdbx_seq_one_letter_code
_entity_poly.pdbx_strand_id
1 'polypeptide(L)'
;MVKRVVSNDESAADPFFKLVSLGFQEIFGSFSIQISKCQSLWVVFVFLIFVFSCSTVSMPGSGRFALEMIQEQAILEFYGTPEEKESSVRLLRASCRSLHPDRALSCYNLSILLSSSKNYPEALEYALRARKADPSDSLYRDQVFQVAYHLELEQGEAISVDDVEKRYFRAIKNCKEGKKNETLADLIVLAALKEIGSESLKKGIFAECVGESLVDIKPNETNYTKEYYKFLENSHPYREVWDVSGAVRKQDLEKMQSPNREVTKVWKEFRQSVRSKNKAQAAEHLKKFKESLETISQKNHNARNLALYLKKAAFYLIQGDPNFEGFRHLTKELEDNP
;
A
#
# COMPACT_ATOMS: atom_id res chain seq x y z
N MET A 1 34.63 36.61 -2.87
CA MET A 1 34.61 35.96 -1.55
C MET A 1 33.22 35.39 -1.31
N VAL A 2 33.01 34.10 -1.58
CA VAL A 2 31.91 33.30 -1.03
C VAL A 2 32.50 31.94 -0.70
N LYS A 3 32.39 31.54 0.56
CA LYS A 3 32.97 30.29 1.09
C LYS A 3 32.22 29.08 0.53
N ARG A 4 33.02 28.11 0.10
CA ARG A 4 32.67 26.76 -0.34
C ARG A 4 32.03 25.98 0.84
N VAL A 5 30.82 25.47 0.67
CA VAL A 5 30.30 24.35 1.48
C VAL A 5 30.42 23.11 0.60
N VAL A 6 31.22 22.16 1.09
CA VAL A 6 31.56 20.91 0.43
C VAL A 6 30.36 19.98 0.51
N SER A 7 29.83 19.55 -0.64
CA SER A 7 28.95 18.38 -0.70
C SER A 7 29.80 17.14 -0.48
N ASN A 8 29.60 16.45 0.64
CA ASN A 8 30.24 15.16 0.88
C ASN A 8 29.31 14.04 0.39
N ASP A 9 29.87 13.29 -0.53
CA ASP A 9 29.49 12.01 -1.14
C ASP A 9 28.39 11.19 -0.45
N GLU A 10 27.29 11.00 -1.19
CA GLU A 10 26.40 9.86 -1.09
C GLU A 10 27.13 8.60 -1.61
N SER A 11 27.46 7.66 -0.73
CA SER A 11 27.67 6.26 -1.14
C SER A 11 27.56 5.28 0.04
N ALA A 12 27.15 4.05 -0.30
CA ALA A 12 26.99 2.84 0.51
C ALA A 12 25.61 2.64 1.19
N ALA A 13 24.66 2.23 0.36
CA ALA A 13 23.44 1.53 0.75
C ALA A 13 23.72 0.30 1.64
N ASP A 14 22.91 0.14 2.67
CA ASP A 14 22.92 -0.95 3.67
C ASP A 14 22.74 -2.34 2.99
N PRO A 15 23.77 -3.22 2.93
CA PRO A 15 23.77 -4.44 2.12
C PRO A 15 22.89 -5.59 2.61
N PHE A 16 22.14 -5.46 3.71
CA PHE A 16 21.18 -6.50 4.14
C PHE A 16 19.99 -6.59 3.18
N PHE A 17 19.75 -5.51 2.42
CA PHE A 17 18.79 -5.44 1.31
C PHE A 17 19.21 -6.23 0.07
N LYS A 18 20.44 -6.78 -0.01
CA LYS A 18 20.96 -7.47 -1.21
C LYS A 18 20.98 -9.00 -1.14
N LEU A 19 20.55 -9.63 -0.03
CA LEU A 19 20.74 -11.08 0.18
C LEU A 19 19.48 -11.94 0.39
N VAL A 20 18.29 -11.34 0.45
CA VAL A 20 17.02 -12.05 0.12
C VAL A 20 16.61 -11.70 -1.31
N SER A 21 17.61 -11.48 -2.15
CA SER A 21 17.47 -11.15 -3.55
C SER A 21 17.11 -12.40 -4.36
N LEU A 22 17.44 -13.62 -3.94
CA LEU A 22 17.14 -14.84 -4.70
C LEU A 22 15.77 -15.51 -4.49
N GLY A 23 14.72 -14.71 -4.48
CA GLY A 23 13.52 -14.98 -5.31
C GLY A 23 13.71 -14.34 -6.70
N PHE A 24 14.91 -14.49 -7.29
CA PHE A 24 15.56 -13.57 -8.25
C PHE A 24 15.07 -13.63 -9.70
N GLN A 25 13.97 -14.29 -10.04
CA GLN A 25 13.58 -14.46 -11.46
C GLN A 25 12.41 -13.60 -11.96
N GLU A 26 11.74 -12.81 -11.11
CA GLU A 26 10.68 -11.90 -11.59
C GLU A 26 11.17 -10.46 -11.87
N ILE A 27 12.49 -10.25 -11.85
CA ILE A 27 13.15 -8.94 -11.87
C ILE A 27 13.29 -8.28 -13.27
N PHE A 28 13.01 -8.95 -14.39
CA PHE A 28 13.29 -8.33 -15.70
C PHE A 28 12.22 -7.37 -16.27
N GLY A 29 11.13 -7.07 -15.55
CA GLY A 29 10.08 -6.16 -16.04
C GLY A 29 10.20 -4.69 -15.60
N SER A 30 10.98 -4.38 -14.56
CA SER A 30 10.81 -3.10 -13.85
C SER A 30 12.02 -2.17 -13.83
N PHE A 31 13.03 -2.42 -14.67
CA PHE A 31 14.10 -1.45 -14.93
C PHE A 31 14.18 -1.10 -16.41
N SER A 32 13.23 -0.27 -16.88
CA SER A 32 13.56 0.67 -17.96
C SER A 32 14.33 1.83 -17.31
N ILE A 33 15.65 1.75 -17.35
CA ILE A 33 16.48 2.95 -17.49
C ILE A 33 16.89 2.97 -18.96
N GLN A 34 16.47 4.01 -19.68
CA GLN A 34 16.85 4.25 -21.06
C GLN A 34 18.38 4.18 -21.22
N ILE A 35 18.87 3.16 -21.93
CA ILE A 35 20.19 3.20 -22.54
C ILE A 35 19.98 3.63 -23.99
N SER A 36 20.30 4.89 -24.28
CA SER A 36 20.45 5.35 -25.65
C SER A 36 21.63 4.64 -26.32
N LYS A 37 21.37 4.09 -27.52
CA LYS A 37 22.30 3.79 -28.63
C LYS A 37 23.56 2.98 -28.29
N CYS A 38 23.59 1.73 -28.78
CA CYS A 38 24.56 1.37 -29.81
C CYS A 38 24.19 0.05 -30.51
N GLN A 39 24.67 -0.05 -31.75
CA GLN A 39 24.32 -0.96 -32.84
C GLN A 39 24.64 -2.44 -32.60
N SER A 40 24.05 -3.29 -33.47
CA SER A 40 24.62 -4.51 -34.08
C SER A 40 23.66 -5.71 -33.95
N LEU A 41 22.84 -5.98 -34.98
CA LEU A 41 23.08 -6.97 -36.05
C LEU A 41 22.89 -8.43 -35.60
N TRP A 42 21.79 -9.02 -36.10
CA TRP A 42 21.64 -10.37 -36.67
C TRP A 42 22.08 -11.60 -35.84
N VAL A 43 21.16 -12.56 -35.64
CA VAL A 43 21.09 -13.83 -36.40
C VAL A 43 19.93 -14.71 -35.86
N VAL A 44 19.24 -15.30 -36.83
CA VAL A 44 18.11 -16.24 -36.83
C VAL A 44 18.42 -17.59 -36.13
N PHE A 45 17.44 -18.21 -35.45
CA PHE A 45 17.08 -19.66 -35.50
C PHE A 45 15.86 -19.95 -34.59
N VAL A 46 14.64 -20.08 -35.13
CA VAL A 46 13.89 -21.32 -35.47
C VAL A 46 13.37 -22.15 -34.26
N PHE A 47 12.04 -22.11 -34.13
CA PHE A 47 11.06 -23.11 -33.63
C PHE A 47 11.47 -24.14 -32.55
N LEU A 48 10.66 -24.19 -31.49
CA LEU A 48 10.03 -25.43 -31.03
C LEU A 48 8.74 -25.16 -30.24
N ILE A 49 7.68 -25.83 -30.67
CA ILE A 49 6.32 -25.83 -30.14
C ILE A 49 6.33 -26.58 -28.80
N PHE A 50 5.82 -25.95 -27.74
CA PHE A 50 5.20 -26.65 -26.62
C PHE A 50 3.96 -25.88 -26.17
N VAL A 51 2.81 -26.53 -26.37
CA VAL A 51 1.53 -26.22 -25.75
C VAL A 51 1.70 -26.39 -24.23
N PHE A 52 1.57 -25.30 -23.48
CA PHE A 52 1.31 -25.37 -22.05
C PHE A 52 0.00 -24.67 -21.73
N SER A 53 -0.95 -25.52 -21.32
CA SER A 53 -2.26 -25.17 -20.80
C SER A 53 -2.17 -24.15 -19.68
N CYS A 54 -3.02 -23.13 -19.76
CA CYS A 54 -3.20 -22.12 -18.74
C CYS A 54 -3.81 -22.77 -17.48
N SER A 55 -2.99 -23.00 -16.45
CA SER A 55 -3.48 -23.45 -15.14
C SER A 55 -3.88 -22.25 -14.29
N THR A 56 -5.15 -22.21 -13.94
CA THR A 56 -5.81 -21.28 -13.03
C THR A 56 -5.10 -21.22 -11.67
N VAL A 57 -4.70 -20.03 -11.25
CA VAL A 57 -4.16 -19.78 -9.91
C VAL A 57 -5.31 -19.71 -8.91
N SER A 58 -5.46 -20.75 -8.09
CA SER A 58 -6.25 -20.67 -6.86
C SER A 58 -5.35 -20.15 -5.74
N MET A 59 -5.64 -18.95 -5.22
CA MET A 59 -5.11 -18.51 -3.92
C MET A 59 -6.19 -18.61 -2.82
N PRO A 60 -5.93 -19.40 -1.76
CA PRO A 60 -6.84 -19.56 -0.63
C PRO A 60 -6.67 -18.42 0.40
N GLY A 61 -7.81 -17.83 0.76
CA GLY A 61 -8.12 -17.29 2.08
C GLY A 61 -7.09 -16.38 2.78
N SER A 62 -7.08 -15.09 2.44
CA SER A 62 -7.18 -13.97 3.41
C SER A 62 -7.00 -12.63 2.68
N GLY A 63 -7.99 -11.73 2.73
CA GLY A 63 -7.84 -10.32 2.31
C GLY A 63 -8.39 -9.92 0.93
N ARG A 64 -9.22 -10.75 0.28
CA ARG A 64 -9.70 -10.55 -1.10
C ARG A 64 -10.44 -9.23 -1.39
N PHE A 65 -11.13 -8.63 -0.43
CA PHE A 65 -12.15 -7.64 -0.78
C PHE A 65 -11.65 -6.22 -1.09
N ALA A 66 -10.47 -5.79 -0.62
CA ALA A 66 -9.97 -4.43 -0.86
C ALA A 66 -8.98 -4.32 -2.03
N LEU A 67 -8.31 -5.42 -2.38
CA LEU A 67 -7.35 -5.46 -3.50
C LEU A 67 -8.02 -5.78 -4.85
N GLU A 68 -9.12 -6.53 -4.86
CA GLU A 68 -9.79 -6.96 -6.11
C GLU A 68 -10.33 -5.75 -6.93
N MET A 69 -10.68 -4.63 -6.29
CA MET A 69 -11.31 -3.47 -6.95
C MET A 69 -10.39 -2.62 -7.84
N ILE A 70 -9.22 -2.24 -7.31
CA ILE A 70 -8.25 -1.46 -8.09
C ILE A 70 -7.58 -2.38 -9.11
N GLN A 71 -7.44 -3.66 -8.79
CA GLN A 71 -6.90 -4.66 -9.70
C GLN A 71 -7.82 -4.91 -10.89
N GLU A 72 -9.14 -5.09 -10.75
CA GLU A 72 -9.99 -5.41 -11.91
C GLU A 72 -10.01 -4.29 -12.96
N GLN A 73 -10.16 -3.02 -12.55
CA GLN A 73 -10.08 -1.90 -13.49
C GLN A 73 -8.66 -1.73 -14.05
N ALA A 74 -7.63 -1.72 -13.20
CA ALA A 74 -6.25 -1.55 -13.67
C ALA A 74 -5.82 -2.71 -14.57
N ILE A 75 -6.28 -3.93 -14.32
CA ILE A 75 -6.02 -5.10 -15.17
C ILE A 75 -6.73 -4.95 -16.51
N LEU A 76 -8.02 -4.58 -16.51
CA LEU A 76 -8.77 -4.45 -17.77
C LEU A 76 -8.31 -3.26 -18.61
N GLU A 77 -7.92 -2.13 -18.00
CA GLU A 77 -7.41 -0.97 -18.73
C GLU A 77 -5.96 -1.14 -19.21
N PHE A 78 -5.14 -1.89 -18.46
CA PHE A 78 -3.72 -2.05 -18.78
C PHE A 78 -3.43 -3.32 -19.61
N TYR A 79 -4.20 -4.39 -19.41
CA TYR A 79 -3.97 -5.71 -20.01
C TYR A 79 -5.16 -6.27 -20.80
N GLY A 80 -6.36 -5.67 -20.72
CA GLY A 80 -7.55 -6.19 -21.38
C GLY A 80 -7.74 -5.69 -22.82
N THR A 81 -8.17 -6.57 -23.73
CA THR A 81 -8.66 -6.14 -25.07
C THR A 81 -10.05 -5.48 -24.97
N PRO A 82 -10.48 -4.71 -25.99
CA PRO A 82 -11.84 -4.15 -26.02
C PRO A 82 -12.95 -5.21 -25.82
N GLU A 83 -12.77 -6.41 -26.38
CA GLU A 83 -13.70 -7.53 -26.27
C GLU A 83 -13.76 -8.08 -24.84
N GLU A 84 -12.61 -8.18 -24.16
CA GLU A 84 -12.51 -8.61 -22.76
C GLU A 84 -13.17 -7.58 -21.82
N LYS A 85 -12.99 -6.28 -22.11
CA LYS A 85 -13.67 -5.20 -21.39
C LYS A 85 -15.19 -5.29 -21.57
N GLU A 86 -15.67 -5.49 -22.79
CA GLU A 86 -17.10 -5.65 -23.07
C GLU A 86 -17.69 -6.91 -22.42
N SER A 87 -16.97 -8.03 -22.45
CA SER A 87 -17.35 -9.27 -21.78
C SER A 87 -17.47 -9.05 -20.26
N SER A 88 -16.48 -8.37 -19.66
CA SER A 88 -16.47 -8.04 -18.24
C SER A 88 -17.65 -7.15 -17.85
N VAL A 89 -17.96 -6.12 -18.64
CA VAL A 89 -19.14 -5.27 -18.43
C VAL A 89 -20.43 -6.10 -18.49
N ARG A 90 -20.55 -7.04 -19.44
CA ARG A 90 -21.72 -7.93 -19.53
C ARG A 90 -21.87 -8.82 -18.29
N LEU A 91 -20.77 -9.41 -17.82
CA LEU A 91 -20.75 -10.24 -16.62
C LEU A 91 -21.11 -9.45 -15.37
N LEU A 92 -20.52 -8.26 -15.19
CA LEU A 92 -20.80 -7.39 -14.06
C LEU A 92 -22.25 -6.88 -14.07
N ARG A 93 -22.79 -6.50 -15.24
CA ARG A 93 -24.21 -6.15 -15.39
C ARG A 93 -25.11 -7.30 -14.97
N ALA A 94 -24.80 -8.54 -15.39
CA ALA A 94 -25.56 -9.71 -15.00
C ALA A 94 -25.47 -9.97 -13.48
N SER A 95 -24.27 -9.86 -12.91
CA SER A 95 -24.01 -10.06 -11.48
C SER A 95 -24.76 -9.04 -10.61
N CYS A 96 -24.73 -7.76 -11.00
CA CYS A 96 -25.37 -6.65 -10.28
C CYS A 96 -26.92 -6.69 -10.34
N ARG A 97 -27.54 -7.48 -11.22
CA ARG A 97 -29.02 -7.58 -11.31
C ARG A 97 -29.66 -8.25 -10.09
N SER A 98 -28.96 -9.13 -9.38
CA SER A 98 -29.46 -9.74 -8.15
C SER A 98 -29.10 -8.85 -6.96
N LEU A 99 -30.09 -8.26 -6.30
CA LEU A 99 -29.97 -7.35 -5.14
C LEU A 99 -29.52 -8.03 -3.84
N HIS A 100 -28.69 -9.07 -3.89
CA HIS A 100 -28.09 -9.61 -2.68
C HIS A 100 -26.94 -8.71 -2.20
N PRO A 101 -26.80 -8.43 -0.89
CA PRO A 101 -25.74 -7.58 -0.34
C PRO A 101 -24.32 -8.04 -0.68
N ASP A 102 -24.11 -9.35 -0.86
CA ASP A 102 -22.83 -9.95 -1.28
C ASP A 102 -22.39 -9.55 -2.70
N ARG A 103 -23.25 -8.87 -3.47
CA ARG A 103 -22.96 -8.44 -4.84
C ARG A 103 -22.86 -6.92 -5.01
N ALA A 104 -22.92 -6.16 -3.93
CA ALA A 104 -22.70 -4.71 -3.95
C ALA A 104 -21.38 -4.33 -4.64
N LEU A 105 -20.35 -5.15 -4.44
CA LEU A 105 -19.05 -5.03 -5.07
C LEU A 105 -19.10 -5.10 -6.61
N SER A 106 -19.92 -5.99 -7.18
CA SER A 106 -20.07 -6.07 -8.65
C SER A 106 -20.71 -4.80 -9.22
N CYS A 107 -21.68 -4.20 -8.52
CA CYS A 107 -22.27 -2.93 -8.92
C CYS A 107 -21.26 -1.77 -8.80
N TYR A 108 -20.43 -1.77 -7.75
CA TYR A 108 -19.35 -0.82 -7.57
C TYR A 108 -18.28 -0.92 -8.69
N ASN A 109 -17.76 -2.13 -8.98
CA ASN A 109 -16.77 -2.34 -10.04
C ASN A 109 -17.33 -1.95 -11.42
N LEU A 110 -18.62 -2.22 -11.67
CA LEU A 110 -19.28 -1.78 -12.89
C LEU A 110 -19.37 -0.25 -12.99
N SER A 111 -19.73 0.43 -11.90
CA SER A 111 -19.74 1.90 -11.84
C SER A 111 -18.38 2.47 -12.23
N ILE A 112 -17.29 1.93 -11.67
CA ILE A 112 -15.93 2.33 -11.98
C ILE A 112 -15.61 2.18 -13.48
N LEU A 113 -15.88 1.01 -14.06
CA LEU A 113 -15.58 0.76 -15.49
C LEU A 113 -16.38 1.70 -16.41
N LEU A 114 -17.61 2.03 -16.04
CA LEU A 114 -18.45 2.99 -16.77
C LEU A 114 -17.94 4.42 -16.61
N SER A 115 -17.54 4.83 -15.40
CA SER A 115 -16.89 6.13 -15.16
C SER A 115 -15.62 6.30 -15.98
N SER A 116 -14.78 5.27 -16.06
CA SER A 116 -13.55 5.32 -16.85
C SER A 116 -13.81 5.41 -18.36
N SER A 117 -14.93 4.85 -18.78
CA SER A 117 -15.45 4.98 -20.15
C SER A 117 -16.23 6.29 -20.36
N LYS A 118 -16.19 7.22 -19.38
CA LYS A 118 -16.89 8.51 -19.34
C LYS A 118 -18.41 8.42 -19.45
N ASN A 119 -18.99 7.24 -19.23
CA ASN A 119 -20.42 7.04 -19.17
C ASN A 119 -20.91 7.26 -17.72
N TYR A 120 -20.85 8.51 -17.28
CA TYR A 120 -21.20 8.90 -15.92
C TYR A 120 -22.68 8.68 -15.56
N PRO A 121 -23.67 8.91 -16.45
CA PRO A 121 -25.08 8.66 -16.12
C PRO A 121 -25.34 7.19 -15.75
N GLU A 122 -24.82 6.25 -16.54
CA GLU A 122 -24.95 4.82 -16.23
C GLU A 122 -24.09 4.43 -15.02
N ALA A 123 -22.90 5.02 -14.88
CA ALA A 123 -22.06 4.78 -13.71
C ALA A 123 -22.75 5.18 -12.40
N LEU A 124 -23.51 6.28 -12.40
CA LEU A 124 -24.22 6.77 -11.21
C LEU A 124 -25.32 5.79 -10.79
N GLU A 125 -26.05 5.24 -11.77
CA GLU A 125 -27.08 4.22 -11.51
C GLU A 125 -26.50 3.03 -10.74
N TYR A 126 -25.35 2.51 -11.18
CA TYR A 126 -24.72 1.36 -10.54
C TYR A 126 -24.04 1.70 -9.21
N ALA A 127 -23.51 2.92 -9.06
CA ALA A 127 -23.00 3.40 -7.76
C ALA A 127 -24.12 3.45 -6.71
N LEU A 128 -25.28 3.99 -7.07
CA LEU A 128 -26.45 4.07 -6.19
C LEU A 128 -26.96 2.68 -5.80
N ARG A 129 -26.92 1.71 -6.73
CA ARG A 129 -27.26 0.31 -6.42
C ARG A 129 -26.29 -0.31 -5.42
N ALA A 130 -24.98 -0.09 -5.57
CA ALA A 130 -23.96 -0.56 -4.63
C ALA A 130 -24.21 0.02 -3.22
N ARG A 131 -24.40 1.34 -3.13
CA ARG A 131 -24.70 2.02 -1.87
C ARG A 131 -26.02 1.57 -1.23
N LYS A 132 -27.04 1.30 -2.03
CA LYS A 132 -28.32 0.77 -1.51
C LYS A 132 -28.16 -0.63 -0.91
N ALA A 133 -27.26 -1.45 -1.47
CA ALA A 133 -27.02 -2.81 -1.00
C ALA A 133 -26.22 -2.85 0.31
N ASP A 134 -25.24 -1.95 0.49
CA ASP A 134 -24.57 -1.71 1.78
C ASP A 134 -24.41 -0.20 2.04
N PRO A 135 -25.36 0.43 2.75
CA PRO A 135 -25.32 1.86 3.05
C PRO A 135 -24.22 2.27 4.02
N SER A 136 -23.62 1.30 4.75
CA SER A 136 -22.61 1.57 5.77
C SER A 136 -21.19 1.57 5.22
N ASP A 137 -21.00 1.01 4.02
CA ASP A 137 -19.69 0.97 3.36
C ASP A 137 -19.34 2.35 2.77
N SER A 138 -18.34 2.99 3.38
CA SER A 138 -17.80 4.28 2.94
C SER A 138 -17.35 4.26 1.48
N LEU A 139 -16.91 3.10 0.97
CA LEU A 139 -16.44 2.98 -0.39
C LEU A 139 -17.56 3.25 -1.42
N TYR A 140 -18.73 2.65 -1.21
CA TYR A 140 -19.85 2.79 -2.13
C TYR A 140 -20.43 4.21 -2.08
N ARG A 141 -20.44 4.80 -0.88
CA ARG A 141 -20.76 6.22 -0.72
C ARG A 141 -19.78 7.12 -1.49
N ASP A 142 -18.47 6.87 -1.34
CA ASP A 142 -17.44 7.69 -1.99
C ASP A 142 -17.52 7.58 -3.52
N GLN A 143 -17.86 6.40 -4.07
CA GLN A 143 -18.12 6.23 -5.51
C GLN A 143 -19.33 7.02 -6.00
N VAL A 144 -20.46 6.98 -5.27
CA VAL A 144 -21.64 7.81 -5.60
C VAL A 144 -21.22 9.27 -5.66
N PHE A 145 -20.51 9.75 -4.64
CA PHE A 145 -20.03 11.12 -4.58
C PHE A 145 -19.12 11.49 -5.76
N GLN A 146 -18.14 10.65 -6.12
CA GLN A 146 -17.23 10.92 -7.24
C GLN A 146 -17.97 11.02 -8.58
N VAL A 147 -18.86 10.06 -8.89
CA VAL A 147 -19.60 10.08 -10.16
C VAL A 147 -20.56 11.26 -10.23
N ALA A 148 -21.28 11.50 -9.13
CA ALA A 148 -22.19 12.62 -9.00
C ALA A 148 -21.48 13.98 -9.11
N TYR A 149 -20.27 14.11 -8.55
CA TYR A 149 -19.44 15.31 -8.69
C TYR A 149 -19.18 15.65 -10.16
N HIS A 150 -18.80 14.65 -10.97
CA HIS A 150 -18.58 14.86 -12.41
C HIS A 150 -19.86 15.30 -13.13
N LEU A 151 -21.00 14.68 -12.86
CA LEU A 151 -22.27 15.02 -13.49
C LEU A 151 -22.76 16.44 -13.11
N GLU A 152 -22.81 16.74 -11.82
CA GLU A 152 -23.42 17.99 -11.34
C GLU A 152 -22.48 19.19 -11.49
N LEU A 153 -21.20 19.04 -11.13
CA LEU A 153 -20.28 20.17 -11.06
C LEU A 153 -19.41 20.35 -12.31
N GLU A 154 -19.15 19.30 -13.09
CA GLU A 154 -18.40 19.43 -14.35
C GLU A 154 -19.32 19.49 -15.58
N GLN A 155 -20.42 18.73 -15.58
CA GLN A 155 -21.35 18.67 -16.73
C GLN A 155 -22.62 19.51 -16.53
N GLY A 156 -22.92 19.96 -15.30
CA GLY A 156 -24.09 20.78 -15.01
C GLY A 156 -25.42 20.02 -15.06
N GLU A 157 -25.38 18.69 -14.98
CA GLU A 157 -26.57 17.83 -15.04
C GLU A 157 -27.22 17.73 -13.65
N ALA A 158 -28.54 17.93 -13.60
CA ALA A 158 -29.30 17.74 -12.37
C ALA A 158 -29.41 16.24 -12.06
N ILE A 159 -28.81 15.81 -10.95
CA ILE A 159 -28.76 14.41 -10.54
C ILE A 159 -29.74 14.11 -9.40
N SER A 160 -30.31 12.90 -9.44
CA SER A 160 -31.18 12.39 -8.38
C SER A 160 -30.34 11.61 -7.35
N VAL A 161 -29.71 12.37 -6.45
CA VAL A 161 -28.96 11.83 -5.30
C VAL A 161 -29.65 12.21 -3.99
N ASP A 162 -29.18 11.65 -2.87
CA ASP A 162 -29.81 11.93 -1.58
C ASP A 162 -29.50 13.35 -1.08
N ASP A 163 -30.10 13.71 0.05
CA ASP A 163 -29.94 15.04 0.63
C ASP A 163 -28.55 15.30 1.21
N VAL A 164 -27.78 14.26 1.56
CA VAL A 164 -26.39 14.36 2.01
C VAL A 164 -25.51 14.79 0.83
N GLU A 165 -25.62 14.13 -0.33
CA GLU A 165 -24.84 14.52 -1.51
C GLU A 165 -25.21 15.91 -2.01
N LYS A 166 -26.51 16.26 -2.05
CA LYS A 166 -26.95 17.61 -2.42
C LYS A 166 -26.36 18.69 -1.52
N ARG A 167 -26.24 18.41 -0.21
CA ARG A 167 -25.60 19.34 0.75
C ARG A 167 -24.12 19.46 0.47
N TYR A 168 -23.44 18.35 0.18
CA TYR A 168 -22.04 18.37 -0.21
C TYR A 168 -21.79 19.21 -1.46
N PHE A 169 -22.58 19.03 -2.53
CA PHE A 169 -22.40 19.81 -3.77
C PHE A 169 -22.72 21.29 -3.57
N ARG A 170 -23.76 21.61 -2.81
CA ARG A 170 -24.08 22.99 -2.43
C ARG A 170 -22.96 23.63 -1.63
N ALA A 171 -22.41 22.92 -0.65
CA ALA A 171 -21.27 23.38 0.13
C ALA A 171 -20.04 23.62 -0.75
N ILE A 172 -19.73 22.72 -1.68
CA ILE A 172 -18.59 22.86 -2.60
C ILE A 172 -18.79 24.06 -3.53
N LYS A 173 -20.00 24.21 -4.10
CA LYS A 173 -20.34 25.33 -4.98
C LYS A 173 -20.24 26.67 -4.24
N ASN A 174 -20.85 26.77 -3.06
CA ASN A 174 -20.80 27.97 -2.23
C ASN A 174 -19.35 28.30 -1.79
N CYS A 175 -18.56 27.28 -1.48
CA CYS A 175 -17.15 27.42 -1.13
C CYS A 175 -16.36 28.03 -2.30
N LYS A 176 -16.50 27.47 -3.53
CA LYS A 176 -15.88 28.02 -4.75
C LYS A 176 -16.35 29.45 -5.06
N GLU A 177 -17.58 29.80 -4.73
CA GLU A 177 -18.17 31.13 -4.93
C GLU A 177 -17.86 32.13 -3.79
N GLY A 178 -17.11 31.72 -2.75
CA GLY A 178 -16.75 32.58 -1.61
C GLY A 178 -17.89 32.83 -0.60
N LYS A 179 -18.99 32.09 -0.71
CA LYS A 179 -20.18 32.17 0.16
C LYS A 179 -19.95 31.40 1.46
N LYS A 180 -19.16 31.99 2.37
CA LYS A 180 -18.69 31.32 3.60
C LYS A 180 -19.82 30.90 4.54
N ASN A 181 -20.81 31.75 4.78
CA ASN A 181 -21.87 31.47 5.74
C ASN A 181 -22.78 30.32 5.28
N GLU A 182 -23.10 30.29 3.99
CA GLU A 182 -23.90 29.24 3.37
C GLU A 182 -23.13 27.92 3.32
N THR A 183 -21.82 27.97 3.04
CA THR A 183 -20.94 26.81 3.12
C THR A 183 -20.93 26.22 4.53
N LEU A 184 -20.74 27.07 5.55
CA LEU A 184 -20.73 26.65 6.95
C LEU A 184 -22.06 26.01 7.36
N ALA A 185 -23.20 26.56 6.92
CA ALA A 185 -24.52 26.03 7.22
C ALA A 185 -24.70 24.57 6.75
N ASP A 186 -24.23 24.24 5.55
CA ASP A 186 -24.28 22.87 5.04
C ASP A 186 -23.26 21.96 5.75
N LEU A 187 -22.04 22.44 5.99
CA LEU A 187 -20.97 21.67 6.65
C LEU A 187 -21.30 21.30 8.10
N ILE A 188 -21.98 22.16 8.84
CA ILE A 188 -22.44 21.87 10.22
C ILE A 188 -23.39 20.66 10.22
N VAL A 189 -24.31 20.60 9.25
CA VAL A 189 -25.24 19.48 9.12
C VAL A 189 -24.50 18.21 8.74
N LEU A 190 -23.60 18.27 7.75
CA LEU A 190 -22.79 17.12 7.34
C LEU A 190 -21.92 16.58 8.50
N ALA A 191 -21.39 17.46 9.35
CA ALA A 191 -20.60 17.06 10.51
C ALA A 191 -21.47 16.38 11.58
N ALA A 192 -22.68 16.91 11.83
CA ALA A 192 -23.63 16.30 12.75
C ALA A 192 -24.07 14.90 12.30
N LEU A 193 -24.16 14.68 10.99
CA LEU A 193 -24.45 13.37 10.38
C LEU A 193 -23.23 12.43 10.35
N LYS A 194 -22.05 12.87 10.80
CA LYS A 194 -20.77 12.16 10.67
C LYS A 194 -20.34 11.87 9.22
N GLU A 195 -20.84 12.64 8.27
CA GLU A 195 -20.51 12.50 6.85
C GLU A 195 -19.24 13.26 6.47
N ILE A 196 -18.81 14.22 7.31
CA ILE A 196 -17.54 14.94 7.17
C ILE A 196 -16.78 14.99 8.50
N GLY A 197 -15.46 14.80 8.44
CA GLY A 197 -14.59 14.88 9.61
C GLY A 197 -13.58 16.03 9.56
N SER A 198 -12.86 16.21 10.66
CA SER A 198 -11.91 17.31 10.85
C SER A 198 -10.78 17.37 9.80
N GLU A 199 -10.33 16.22 9.30
CA GLU A 199 -9.26 16.15 8.28
C GLU A 199 -9.73 16.70 6.94
N SER A 200 -10.95 16.35 6.50
CA SER A 200 -11.54 16.87 5.25
C SER A 200 -11.72 18.39 5.29
N LEU A 201 -11.95 18.96 6.47
CA LEU A 201 -12.08 20.40 6.65
C LEU A 201 -10.73 21.11 6.72
N LYS A 202 -9.69 20.48 7.28
CA LYS A 202 -8.36 21.11 7.43
C LYS A 202 -7.46 20.98 6.20
N LYS A 203 -7.59 19.89 5.44
CA LYS A 203 -6.69 19.56 4.33
C LYS A 203 -7.42 19.29 3.00
N GLY A 204 -8.75 19.21 3.02
CA GLY A 204 -9.56 18.91 1.84
C GLY A 204 -10.05 20.16 1.12
N ILE A 205 -11.05 19.97 0.26
CA ILE A 205 -11.64 21.00 -0.63
C ILE A 205 -12.21 22.22 0.13
N PHE A 206 -12.51 22.06 1.43
CA PHE A 206 -13.09 23.12 2.25
C PHE A 206 -12.05 23.92 3.06
N ALA A 207 -10.77 23.54 3.02
CA ALA A 207 -9.72 24.15 3.85
C ALA A 207 -9.63 25.67 3.67
N GLU A 208 -9.76 26.14 2.43
CA GLU A 208 -9.67 27.56 2.09
C GLU A 208 -10.94 28.35 2.47
N CYS A 209 -12.08 27.67 2.62
CA CYS A 209 -13.39 28.29 2.83
C CYS A 209 -13.76 28.41 4.31
N VAL A 210 -13.30 27.46 5.13
CA VAL A 210 -13.77 27.27 6.51
C VAL A 210 -12.80 27.86 7.54
N GLY A 211 -11.49 27.87 7.25
CA GLY A 211 -10.48 28.30 8.22
C GLY A 211 -10.60 27.54 9.54
N GLU A 212 -10.42 28.24 10.67
CA GLU A 212 -10.53 27.67 12.03
C GLU A 212 -11.98 27.64 12.58
N SER A 213 -13.00 27.87 11.74
CA SER A 213 -14.37 28.10 12.23
C SER A 213 -15.10 26.84 12.70
N LEU A 214 -14.55 25.64 12.42
CA LEU A 214 -15.15 24.34 12.71
C LEU A 214 -14.21 23.41 13.51
N VAL A 215 -13.55 23.95 14.54
CA VAL A 215 -12.49 23.27 15.32
C VAL A 215 -12.99 22.08 16.18
N ASP A 216 -14.28 22.00 16.48
CA ASP A 216 -14.84 21.01 17.42
C ASP A 216 -15.37 19.71 16.78
N ILE A 217 -15.14 19.50 15.49
CA ILE A 217 -15.62 18.29 14.80
C ILE A 217 -14.71 17.11 15.14
N LYS A 218 -15.32 15.97 15.50
CA LYS A 218 -14.59 14.75 15.82
C LYS A 218 -13.75 14.29 14.62
N PRO A 219 -12.51 13.81 14.85
CA PRO A 219 -11.72 13.19 13.79
C PRO A 219 -12.44 11.95 13.24
N ASN A 220 -12.16 11.60 11.99
CA ASN A 220 -12.69 10.36 11.39
C ASN A 220 -12.37 9.17 12.30
N GLU A 221 -13.36 8.31 12.54
CA GLU A 221 -13.23 7.14 13.41
C GLU A 221 -12.18 6.15 12.87
N THR A 222 -12.02 6.09 11.54
CA THR A 222 -11.05 5.24 10.82
C THR A 222 -9.87 6.05 10.26
N ASN A 223 -8.65 5.66 10.65
CA ASN A 223 -7.42 6.12 10.03
C ASN A 223 -6.98 5.10 8.98
N TYR A 224 -7.35 5.33 7.72
CA TYR A 224 -7.04 4.43 6.60
C TYR A 224 -5.54 4.21 6.40
N THR A 225 -4.71 5.22 6.64
CA THR A 225 -3.25 5.06 6.59
C THR A 225 -2.76 4.06 7.63
N LYS A 226 -3.31 4.12 8.85
CA LYS A 226 -2.99 3.18 9.92
C LYS A 226 -3.47 1.76 9.58
N GLU A 227 -4.69 1.60 9.08
CA GLU A 227 -5.21 0.27 8.70
C GLU A 227 -4.47 -0.32 7.50
N TYR A 228 -4.07 0.50 6.51
CA TYR A 228 -3.22 0.07 5.40
C TYR A 228 -1.87 -0.47 5.88
N TYR A 229 -1.17 0.28 6.74
CA TYR A 229 0.12 -0.20 7.27
C TYR A 229 -0.03 -1.43 8.15
N LYS A 230 -1.10 -1.52 8.94
CA LYS A 230 -1.43 -2.71 9.71
C LYS A 230 -1.71 -3.91 8.81
N PHE A 231 -2.42 -3.72 7.69
CA PHE A 231 -2.64 -4.77 6.70
C PHE A 231 -1.31 -5.26 6.11
N LEU A 232 -0.43 -4.35 5.67
CA LEU A 232 0.89 -4.69 5.12
C LEU A 232 1.78 -5.40 6.14
N GLU A 233 1.79 -4.95 7.40
CA GLU A 233 2.52 -5.61 8.48
C GLU A 233 1.96 -7.02 8.73
N ASN A 234 0.63 -7.18 8.68
CA ASN A 234 -0.04 -8.47 8.88
C ASN A 234 0.13 -9.42 7.69
N SER A 235 0.29 -8.94 6.46
CA SER A 235 0.50 -9.81 5.30
C SER A 235 1.96 -10.17 5.06
N HIS A 236 2.90 -9.51 5.76
CA HIS A 236 4.32 -9.71 5.53
C HIS A 236 4.79 -11.13 5.95
N PRO A 237 5.53 -11.86 5.08
CA PRO A 237 5.98 -13.24 5.37
C PRO A 237 6.81 -13.38 6.65
N TYR A 238 7.61 -12.36 6.96
CA TYR A 238 8.49 -12.35 8.14
C TYR A 238 7.84 -11.82 9.43
N ARG A 239 6.54 -11.46 9.44
CA ARG A 239 5.90 -10.82 10.61
C ARG A 239 6.03 -11.62 11.91
N GLU A 240 6.13 -12.95 11.79
CA GLU A 240 6.21 -13.88 12.92
C GLU A 240 7.58 -13.86 13.61
N VAL A 241 8.63 -13.53 12.86
CA VAL A 241 10.03 -13.64 13.29
C VAL A 241 10.74 -12.28 13.39
N TRP A 242 10.22 -11.25 12.72
CA TRP A 242 10.85 -9.93 12.58
C TRP A 242 9.82 -8.80 12.72
N ASP A 243 10.24 -7.66 13.28
CA ASP A 243 9.45 -6.43 13.26
C ASP A 243 9.54 -5.78 11.86
N VAL A 244 8.47 -5.96 11.10
CA VAL A 244 8.35 -5.52 9.71
C VAL A 244 7.88 -4.07 9.60
N SER A 245 7.54 -3.40 10.71
CA SER A 245 6.95 -2.06 10.69
C SER A 245 7.84 -1.03 10.00
N GLY A 246 9.15 -1.07 10.18
CA GLY A 246 10.05 -0.14 9.48
C GLY A 246 10.25 -0.46 8.02
N ALA A 247 10.23 -1.75 7.64
CA ALA A 247 10.29 -2.12 6.23
C ALA A 247 9.04 -1.60 5.50
N VAL A 248 7.87 -1.79 6.11
CA VAL A 248 6.58 -1.36 5.56
C VAL A 248 6.42 0.17 5.54
N ARG A 249 6.89 0.85 6.59
CA ARG A 249 6.76 2.33 6.75
C ARG A 249 7.97 3.11 6.25
N LYS A 250 8.96 2.43 5.63
CA LYS A 250 10.23 3.03 5.17
C LYS A 250 10.97 3.80 6.27
N GLN A 251 11.00 3.21 7.47
CA GLN A 251 11.69 3.76 8.63
C GLN A 251 12.97 2.99 8.91
N ASP A 252 14.07 3.72 9.09
CA ASP A 252 15.35 3.14 9.49
C ASP A 252 15.23 2.43 10.85
N LEU A 253 15.86 1.26 10.97
CA LEU A 253 15.84 0.44 12.19
C LEU A 253 16.29 1.25 13.42
N GLU A 254 17.27 2.14 13.24
CA GLU A 254 17.84 2.97 14.30
C GLU A 254 16.86 4.02 14.81
N LYS A 255 15.93 4.45 13.96
CA LYS A 255 14.88 5.43 14.31
C LYS A 255 13.67 4.78 14.99
N MET A 256 13.58 3.44 15.01
CA MET A 256 12.51 2.75 15.73
C MET A 256 12.67 2.91 17.24
N GLN A 257 11.69 3.47 17.95
CA GLN A 257 11.81 3.63 19.41
C GLN A 257 11.74 2.28 20.13
N SER A 258 10.80 1.41 19.76
CA SER A 258 10.55 0.13 20.43
C SER A 258 10.15 -0.96 19.42
N PRO A 259 11.12 -1.73 18.89
CA PRO A 259 10.79 -2.87 18.04
C PRO A 259 9.88 -3.86 18.76
N ASN A 260 8.85 -4.35 18.09
CA ASN A 260 7.84 -5.25 18.65
C ASN A 260 8.26 -6.73 18.68
N ARG A 261 9.46 -7.06 18.17
CA ARG A 261 10.09 -8.38 18.22
C ARG A 261 11.45 -8.31 18.91
N GLU A 262 11.71 -9.26 19.80
CA GLU A 262 12.99 -9.34 20.52
C GLU A 262 14.17 -9.54 19.57
N VAL A 263 14.04 -10.41 18.57
CA VAL A 263 15.08 -10.61 17.53
C VAL A 263 15.47 -9.30 16.85
N THR A 264 14.49 -8.45 16.52
CA THR A 264 14.75 -7.16 15.88
C THR A 264 15.35 -6.14 16.84
N LYS A 265 14.90 -6.14 18.09
CA LYS A 265 15.46 -5.30 19.15
C LYS A 265 16.94 -5.63 19.40
N VAL A 266 17.26 -6.90 19.60
CA VAL A 266 18.64 -7.35 19.85
C VAL A 266 19.54 -7.10 18.64
N TRP A 267 19.02 -7.25 17.41
CA TRP A 267 19.76 -6.87 16.21
C TRP A 267 20.06 -5.37 16.14
N LYS A 268 19.09 -4.53 16.52
CA LYS A 268 19.29 -3.08 16.62
C LYS A 268 20.38 -2.74 17.64
N GLU A 269 20.37 -3.39 18.81
CA GLU A 269 21.38 -3.23 19.86
C GLU A 269 22.77 -3.67 19.37
N PHE A 270 22.86 -4.79 18.64
CA PHE A 270 24.09 -5.22 17.98
C PHE A 270 24.64 -4.15 17.03
N ARG A 271 23.81 -3.60 16.14
CA ARG A 271 24.24 -2.52 15.23
C ARG A 271 24.69 -1.26 15.98
N GLN A 272 24.04 -0.92 17.09
CA GLN A 272 24.46 0.20 17.94
C GLN A 272 25.83 -0.07 18.60
N SER A 273 26.09 -1.29 19.05
CA SER A 273 27.41 -1.69 19.57
C SER A 273 28.50 -1.65 18.50
N VAL A 274 28.19 -2.05 17.26
CA VAL A 274 29.10 -1.93 16.12
C VAL A 274 29.44 -0.47 15.83
N ARG A 275 28.43 0.41 15.76
CA ARG A 275 28.61 1.86 15.54
C ARG A 275 29.45 2.53 16.64
N SER A 276 29.25 2.13 17.89
CA SER A 276 30.02 2.62 19.04
C SER A 276 31.38 1.94 19.21
N LYS A 277 31.75 1.02 18.30
CA LYS A 277 33.00 0.24 18.32
C LYS A 277 33.17 -0.60 19.60
N ASN A 278 32.09 -0.93 20.30
CA ASN A 278 32.13 -1.72 21.52
C ASN A 278 32.08 -3.22 21.20
N LYS A 279 33.25 -3.86 21.17
CA LYS A 279 33.40 -5.29 20.85
C LYS A 279 32.73 -6.24 21.84
N ALA A 280 32.80 -5.92 23.14
CA ALA A 280 32.23 -6.77 24.18
C ALA A 280 30.69 -6.83 24.06
N GLN A 281 30.05 -5.66 23.95
CA GLN A 281 28.60 -5.57 23.77
C GLN A 281 28.14 -6.12 22.42
N ALA A 282 28.91 -5.90 21.34
CA ALA A 282 28.58 -6.46 20.04
C ALA A 282 28.58 -8.00 20.06
N ALA A 283 29.56 -8.63 20.73
CA ALA A 283 29.59 -10.07 20.88
C ALA A 283 28.39 -10.58 21.71
N GLU A 284 28.08 -9.91 22.82
CA GLU A 284 26.94 -10.26 23.67
C GLU A 284 25.61 -10.14 22.92
N HIS A 285 25.37 -9.04 22.21
CA HIS A 285 24.15 -8.84 21.44
C HIS A 285 24.04 -9.82 20.26
N LEU A 286 25.14 -10.16 19.59
CA LEU A 286 25.10 -11.16 18.51
C LEU A 286 24.75 -12.56 19.03
N LYS A 287 25.25 -12.93 20.22
CA LYS A 287 24.86 -14.16 20.89
C LYS A 287 23.38 -14.17 21.26
N LYS A 288 22.89 -13.09 21.89
CA LYS A 288 21.45 -12.94 22.20
C LYS A 288 20.58 -12.99 20.95
N PHE A 289 21.07 -12.46 19.83
CA PHE A 289 20.37 -12.48 18.55
C PHE A 289 20.16 -13.91 18.07
N LYS A 290 21.22 -14.73 18.10
CA LYS A 290 21.15 -16.16 17.80
C LYS A 290 20.19 -16.91 18.73
N GLU A 291 20.33 -16.75 20.05
CA GLU A 291 19.47 -17.40 21.05
C GLU A 291 17.98 -17.02 20.83
N SER A 292 17.72 -15.77 20.45
CA SER A 292 16.37 -15.30 20.11
C SER A 292 15.83 -15.95 18.83
N LEU A 293 16.68 -16.14 17.80
CA LEU A 293 16.30 -16.87 16.58
C LEU A 293 16.04 -18.35 16.85
N GLU A 294 16.85 -18.99 17.70
CA GLU A 294 16.66 -20.38 18.11
C GLU A 294 15.33 -20.56 18.85
N THR A 295 15.01 -19.66 19.78
CA THR A 295 13.72 -19.65 20.49
C THR A 295 12.54 -19.52 19.51
N ILE A 296 12.64 -18.63 18.52
CA ILE A 296 11.59 -18.46 17.51
C ILE A 296 11.49 -19.69 16.60
N SER A 297 12.61 -20.33 16.28
CA SER A 297 12.66 -21.50 15.39
C SER A 297 11.88 -22.71 15.93
N GLN A 298 11.66 -22.78 17.26
CA GLN A 298 10.91 -23.85 17.91
C GLN A 298 9.39 -23.71 17.76
N LYS A 299 8.88 -22.56 17.31
CA LYS A 299 7.43 -22.29 17.28
C LYS A 299 6.68 -23.09 16.22
N ASN A 300 7.19 -23.12 14.99
CA ASN A 300 6.60 -23.86 13.87
C ASN A 300 7.63 -24.02 12.72
N HIS A 301 7.32 -24.86 11.73
CA HIS A 301 8.22 -25.13 10.59
C HIS A 301 8.56 -23.87 9.77
N ASN A 302 7.59 -22.96 9.58
CA ASN A 302 7.80 -21.73 8.83
C ASN A 302 8.76 -20.79 9.59
N ALA A 303 8.52 -20.57 10.88
CA ALA A 303 9.37 -19.78 11.76
C ALA A 303 10.80 -20.32 11.83
N ARG A 304 10.98 -21.65 11.78
CA ARG A 304 12.30 -22.29 11.67
C ARG A 304 13.04 -21.88 10.40
N ASN A 305 12.38 -21.96 9.24
CA ASN A 305 12.97 -21.58 7.96
C ASN A 305 13.27 -20.08 7.89
N LEU A 306 12.34 -19.24 8.35
CA LEU A 306 12.52 -17.79 8.37
C LEU A 306 13.65 -17.38 9.34
N ALA A 307 13.75 -18.01 10.51
CA ALA A 307 14.85 -17.78 11.44
C ALA A 307 16.20 -18.18 10.84
N LEU A 308 16.26 -19.30 10.11
CA LEU A 308 17.46 -19.72 9.39
C LEU A 308 17.86 -18.69 8.31
N TYR A 309 16.90 -18.16 7.56
CA TYR A 309 17.16 -17.12 6.55
C TYR A 309 17.67 -15.83 7.18
N LEU A 310 17.09 -15.40 8.30
CA LEU A 310 17.57 -14.23 9.05
C LEU A 310 19.00 -14.44 9.57
N LYS A 311 19.31 -15.62 10.09
CA LYS A 311 20.67 -15.96 10.54
C LYS A 311 21.68 -15.90 9.40
N LYS A 312 21.34 -16.47 8.23
CA LYS A 312 22.19 -16.42 7.02
C LYS A 312 22.36 -14.98 6.51
N ALA A 313 21.28 -14.20 6.48
CA ALA A 313 21.35 -12.80 6.07
C ALA A 313 22.25 -11.98 7.01
N ALA A 314 22.18 -12.22 8.32
CA ALA A 314 23.06 -11.59 9.31
C ALA A 314 24.52 -11.96 9.08
N PHE A 315 24.82 -13.23 8.83
CA PHE A 315 26.16 -13.69 8.49
C PHE A 315 26.72 -12.95 7.27
N TYR A 316 25.97 -12.93 6.16
CA TYR A 316 26.45 -12.32 4.92
C TYR A 316 26.58 -10.80 5.03
N LEU A 317 25.71 -10.11 5.78
CA LEU A 317 25.87 -8.68 6.02
C LEU A 317 27.17 -8.40 6.77
N ILE A 318 27.41 -9.08 7.89
CA ILE A 318 28.58 -8.82 8.72
C ILE A 318 29.87 -9.10 7.94
N GLN A 319 29.86 -10.10 7.04
CA GLN A 319 30.99 -10.37 6.15
C GLN A 319 31.17 -9.29 5.05
N GLY A 320 30.07 -8.91 4.39
CA GLY A 320 30.10 -8.11 3.17
C GLY A 320 30.13 -6.59 3.36
N ASP A 321 29.57 -6.07 4.45
CA ASP A 321 29.46 -4.62 4.67
C ASP A 321 30.73 -4.06 5.36
N PRO A 322 31.41 -3.05 4.77
CA PRO A 322 32.57 -2.39 5.35
C PRO A 322 32.38 -1.89 6.79
N ASN A 323 31.16 -1.50 7.17
CA ASN A 323 30.85 -1.02 8.52
C ASN A 323 31.10 -2.08 9.61
N PHE A 324 31.16 -3.36 9.23
CA PHE A 324 31.36 -4.50 10.13
C PHE A 324 32.77 -5.08 10.06
N GLU A 325 33.72 -4.46 9.35
CA GLU A 325 35.06 -5.01 9.14
C GLU A 325 35.76 -5.42 10.46
N GLY A 326 35.67 -4.57 11.50
CA GLY A 326 36.22 -4.86 12.84
C GLY A 326 35.51 -5.96 13.63
N PHE A 327 34.40 -6.50 13.11
CA PHE A 327 33.49 -7.43 13.78
C PHE A 327 33.28 -8.73 12.99
N ARG A 328 33.89 -8.90 11.81
CA ARG A 328 33.75 -10.11 10.96
C ARG A 328 34.02 -11.42 11.70
N HIS A 329 34.96 -11.43 12.63
CA HIS A 329 35.30 -12.60 13.44
C HIS A 329 34.12 -13.12 14.30
N LEU A 330 33.15 -12.27 14.63
CA LEU A 330 31.97 -12.64 15.42
C LEU A 330 30.99 -13.53 14.64
N THR A 331 31.10 -13.60 13.31
CA THR A 331 30.21 -14.43 12.48
C THR A 331 30.28 -15.93 12.79
N LYS A 332 31.35 -16.39 13.43
CA LYS A 332 31.45 -17.75 14.00
C LYS A 332 30.30 -18.09 14.95
N GLU A 333 29.73 -17.09 15.61
CA GLU A 333 28.56 -17.28 16.48
C GLU A 333 27.31 -17.71 15.68
N LEU A 334 27.21 -17.28 14.43
CA LEU A 334 26.06 -17.53 13.54
C LEU A 334 26.21 -18.80 12.69
N GLU A 335 27.41 -19.41 12.68
CA GLU A 335 27.66 -20.67 11.99
C GLU A 335 26.99 -21.83 12.77
N ASP A 336 26.29 -22.69 12.03
CA ASP A 336 25.81 -23.95 12.58
C ASP A 336 27.01 -24.89 12.71
N ASN A 337 27.67 -24.89 13.88
CA ASN A 337 28.55 -26.02 14.22
C ASN A 337 27.67 -27.18 14.69
N PRO A 338 27.89 -28.41 14.18
CA PRO A 338 27.19 -29.60 14.64
C PRO A 338 27.37 -29.89 16.13
#